data_AF-A0A7Y5WYY9-F1
#
_entry.id   AF-A0A7Y5WYY9-F1
#
_cell.length_a   1.000
_cell.length_b   1.000
_cell.length_c   1.000
_cell.angle_alpha   90.00
_cell.angle_beta   90.00
_cell.angle_gamma   90.00
#
_symmetry.space_group_name_H-M   'P 1'
#
loop_
_entity.id
_entity.type
_entity.pdbx_description
1 polymer ?
#
loop_
_entity_poly.entity_id
_entity_poly.type
_entity_poly.pdbx_seq_one_letter_code
_entity_poly.pdbx_strand_id
1 'polypeptide(L)' 'MSLLEASCAATAEALSDRLEGELHGLQRLRIDRHLARCSICRSTLASLTRLVHVLRTLGDAEAPTAVSRVD' A
#
# COMPACT_ATOMS: atom_id res chain seq x y z
N MET A 1 -6.45 25.84 0.03
CA MET A 1 -5.77 24.53 0.01
C MET A 1 -4.83 24.47 1.20
N SER A 2 -5.03 23.52 2.12
CA SER A 2 -4.09 23.35 3.25
C SER A 2 -2.86 22.61 2.76
N LEU A 3 -1.67 23.21 2.89
CA LEU A 3 -0.40 22.55 2.56
C LEU A 3 -0.11 21.33 3.46
N LEU A 4 -0.87 21.18 4.55
CA LEU A 4 -0.75 20.12 5.54
C LEU A 4 -1.62 18.88 5.25
N GLU A 5 -2.30 18.86 4.10
CA GLU A 5 -3.11 17.72 3.65
C GLU A 5 -2.67 17.30 2.23
N ALA A 6 -2.78 16.01 1.93
CA ALA A 6 -2.56 15.49 0.59
C ALA A 6 -3.83 15.64 -0.26
N SER A 7 -3.68 15.59 -1.59
CA SER A 7 -4.81 15.44 -2.51
C SER A 7 -5.23 13.97 -2.62
N CYS A 8 -6.41 13.70 -3.21
CA CYS A 8 -6.81 12.32 -3.50
C CYS A 8 -5.80 11.61 -4.41
N ALA A 9 -5.27 12.30 -5.44
CA ALA A 9 -4.29 11.73 -6.37
C ALA A 9 -2.99 11.34 -5.65
N ALA A 10 -2.39 12.28 -4.91
CA ALA A 10 -1.20 12.00 -4.12
C ALA A 10 -1.43 10.93 -3.04
N THR A 11 -2.66 10.86 -2.51
CA THR A 11 -3.02 9.80 -1.55
C THR A 11 -3.12 8.44 -2.21
N ALA A 12 -3.77 8.36 -3.38
CA ALA A 12 -3.92 7.12 -4.14
C ALA A 12 -2.57 6.52 -4.52
N GLU A 13 -1.63 7.35 -4.96
CA GLU A 13 -0.26 6.95 -5.31
C GLU A 13 0.51 6.39 -4.10
N ALA A 14 0.28 6.93 -2.90
CA ALA A 14 1.01 6.56 -1.70
C ALA A 14 0.33 5.45 -0.87
N LEU A 15 -0.75 4.83 -1.35
CA LEU A 15 -1.49 3.83 -0.55
C LEU A 15 -0.69 2.56 -0.27
N SER A 16 0.15 2.11 -1.22
CA SER A 16 1.01 0.92 -1.05
C SER A 16 2.06 1.17 0.02
N ASP A 17 2.85 2.23 -0.10
CA ASP A 17 3.83 2.64 0.91
C ASP A 17 3.18 2.84 2.28
N ARG A 18 1.95 3.37 2.31
CA ARG A 18 1.19 3.54 3.55
C ARG A 18 0.79 2.22 4.18
N LEU A 19 0.45 1.22 3.37
CA LEU A 19 0.10 -0.13 3.81
C LEU A 19 1.34 -0.88 4.32
N GLU A 20 2.49 -0.65 3.70
CA GLU A 20 3.76 -1.29 4.04
C GLU A 20 4.47 -0.62 5.22
N GLY A 21 4.09 0.62 5.58
CA GLY A 21 4.69 1.35 6.69
C GLY A 21 5.88 2.24 6.30
N GLU A 22 6.11 2.39 4.99
CA GLU A 22 7.24 3.11 4.38
C GLU A 22 7.03 4.63 4.31
N LEU A 23 5.85 5.13 4.68
CA LEU A 23 5.62 6.57 4.78
C LEU A 23 6.18 7.16 6.07
N HIS A 24 6.90 8.27 5.93
CA HIS A 24 7.57 8.93 7.06
C HIS A 24 7.28 10.43 7.13
N GLY A 25 7.55 10.99 8.32
CA GLY A 25 7.51 12.42 8.59
C GLY A 25 6.24 13.13 8.09
N LEU A 26 6.45 14.24 7.37
CA LEU A 26 5.37 15.08 6.88
C LEU A 26 4.50 14.37 5.83
N GLN A 27 5.07 13.48 5.02
CA GLN A 27 4.31 12.73 4.01
C GLN A 27 3.28 11.81 4.68
N ARG A 28 3.69 11.03 5.69
CA ARG A 28 2.77 10.22 6.49
C ARG A 28 1.65 11.05 7.10
N LEU A 29 1.98 12.17 7.73
CA LEU A 29 1.01 13.05 8.37
C LEU A 29 -0.05 13.57 7.37
N ARG A 30 0.39 14.02 6.19
CA ARG A 30 -0.50 14.57 5.15
C ARG A 30 -1.46 13.52 4.60
N ILE A 31 -0.96 12.30 4.40
CA ILE A 31 -1.73 11.15 3.92
C ILE A 31 -2.73 10.68 4.98
N ASP A 32 -2.30 10.52 6.23
CA ASP A 32 -3.18 10.13 7.34
C ASP A 32 -4.31 11.15 7.56
N ARG A 33 -4.02 12.45 7.45
CA ARG A 33 -5.04 13.51 7.52
C ARG A 33 -6.07 13.39 6.41
N HIS A 34 -5.62 13.15 5.17
CA HIS A 34 -6.53 12.96 4.05
C HIS A 34 -7.41 11.71 4.23
N LEU A 35 -6.82 10.59 4.66
CA LEU A 35 -7.53 9.36 4.95
C LEU A 35 -8.59 9.55 6.05
N ALA A 36 -8.33 10.38 7.07
CA ALA A 36 -9.33 10.69 8.08
C ALA A 36 -10.61 11.33 7.51
N ARG A 37 -10.54 11.98 6.35
CA ARG A 37 -11.63 12.80 5.79
C ARG A 37 -12.23 12.24 4.50
N CYS A 38 -11.43 11.58 3.67
CA CYS A 38 -11.86 11.05 2.39
C CYS A 38 -12.32 9.59 2.48
N SER A 39 -13.62 9.36 2.33
CA SER A 39 -14.19 8.00 2.34
C SER A 39 -13.69 7.15 1.18
N ILE A 40 -13.47 7.74 0.00
CA ILE A 40 -13.00 7.03 -1.20
C ILE A 40 -11.61 6.44 -0.95
N CYS A 41 -10.65 7.26 -0.51
CA CYS A 41 -9.28 6.79 -0.23
C CYS A 41 -9.24 5.76 0.90
N ARG A 42 -10.10 5.88 1.93
CA ARG A 42 -10.23 4.84 2.97
C ARG A 42 -10.73 3.52 2.42
N SER A 43 -11.76 3.55 1.57
CA SER A 43 -12.29 2.35 0.95
C SER A 43 -11.25 1.67 0.05
N THR A 44 -10.48 2.46 -0.71
CA THR A 44 -9.38 1.91 -1.53
C THR A 44 -8.30 1.27 -0.66
N LEU A 45 -7.86 1.93 0.42
CA LEU A 45 -6.89 1.35 1.34
C LEU A 45 -7.41 0.05 1.98
N ALA A 46 -8.68 0.00 2.36
CA ALA A 46 -9.30 -1.20 2.92
C ALA A 46 -9.33 -2.36 1.90
N SER A 47 -9.69 -2.08 0.65
CA SER A 47 -9.66 -3.07 -0.44
C SER A 47 -8.25 -3.58 -0.68
N LEU A 48 -7.25 -2.68 -0.77
CA LEU A 48 -5.84 -3.04 -0.93
C LEU A 48 -5.36 -3.92 0.23
N THR A 49 -5.69 -3.55 1.47
CA THR A 49 -5.33 -4.30 2.69
C THR A 49 -5.88 -5.73 2.65
N ARG A 50 -7.14 -5.91 2.24
CA ARG A 50 -7.77 -7.22 2.10
C ARG A 50 -7.09 -8.06 1.02
N LEU A 51 -6.84 -7.47 -0.15
CA LEU A 51 -6.17 -8.15 -1.25
C LEU A 51 -4.77 -8.64 -0.84
N VAL A 52 -3.97 -7.77 -0.24
CA VAL A 52 -2.63 -8.13 0.26
C VAL A 52 -2.70 -9.20 1.34
N HIS A 53 -3.68 -9.13 2.24
CA HIS A 53 -3.89 -10.18 3.24
C HIS A 53 -4.19 -11.54 2.59
N VAL A 54 -5.12 -11.58 1.63
CA VAL A 54 -5.44 -12.81 0.88
C VAL A 54 -4.21 -13.34 0.14
N LEU A 55 -3.47 -12.49 -0.56
CA LEU A 55 -2.27 -12.91 -1.28
C LEU A 55 -1.22 -13.53 -0.33
N ARG A 56 -1.04 -12.96 0.87
CA ARG A 56 -0.15 -13.52 1.89
C ARG A 56 -0.61 -14.89 2.42
N THR A 57 -1.91 -15.17 2.42
CA THR A 57 -2.43 -16.49 2.83
C THR A 57 -2.15 -17.60 1.81
N LEU A 58 -1.89 -17.26 0.54
CA LEU A 58 -1.57 -18.23 -0.49
C LEU A 58 -0.15 -18.82 -0.33
N GLY A 59 0.65 -18.28 0.59
CA GLY A 59 2.03 -18.67 0.82
C GLY A 59 2.98 -18.17 -0.27
N ASP A 60 4.27 -18.15 0.04
CA ASP A 60 5.29 -18.00 -0.99
C ASP A 60 5.28 -19.29 -1.82
N ALA A 61 4.91 -19.19 -3.10
CA ALA A 61 5.20 -20.28 -4.01
C ALA A 61 6.72 -20.48 -3.97
N GLU A 62 7.19 -21.63 -3.49
CA GLU A 62 8.58 -22.02 -3.61
C GLU A 62 8.96 -21.82 -5.08
N ALA A 63 9.82 -20.84 -5.35
CA ALA A 63 10.33 -20.63 -6.69
C ALA A 63 10.95 -21.98 -7.10
N PRO A 64 10.57 -22.58 -8.24
CA PRO A 64 11.15 -23.84 -8.66
C PRO A 64 12.65 -23.64 -8.72
N THR A 65 13.37 -24.31 -7.81
CA THR A 65 14.82 -24.29 -7.74
C THR A 65 15.33 -24.58 -9.14
N ALA A 66 16.06 -23.61 -9.71
CA ALA A 66 16.51 -23.65 -11.09
C ALA A 66 16.96 -25.06 -11.45
N VAL A 67 16.26 -25.69 -12.40
CA VAL A 67 16.62 -26.99 -12.94
C VAL A 67 18.04 -26.84 -13.49
N SER A 68 19.02 -27.33 -12.74
CA SER A 68 20.39 -27.44 -13.20
C SER A 68 20.37 -28.37 -14.41
N ARG A 69 20.64 -27.81 -15.59
CA ARG A 69 20.88 -28.62 -16.79
C ARG A 69 22.15 -29.41 -16.51
N VAL A 70 22.01 -30.71 -16.32
CA VAL A 70 23.13 -31.65 -16.35
C VAL A 70 23.47 -31.89 -17.81
N ASP A 71 24.72 -31.54 -18.16
CA ASP A 71 25.55 -31.80 -19.34
C ASP A 71 24.95 -31.60 -20.76
#